data_AF-W1X7A5-F1
#
_entry.id   AF-W1X7A5-F1
#
_cell.length_a   1.000
_cell.length_b   1.000
_cell.length_c   1.000
_cell.angle_alpha   90.00
_cell.angle_beta   90.00
_cell.angle_gamma   90.00
#
_symmetry.space_group_name_H-M   'P 1'
#
loop_
_entity.id
_entity.type
_entity.pdbx_description
1 polymer ?
#
loop_
_entity_poly.entity_id
_entity_poly.type
_entity_poly.pdbx_seq_one_letter_code
_entity_poly.pdbx_strand_id
1 'polypeptide(L)'
;LKSCANYEKALSYYKKVLKYSKSDRMEAAIRIAKIHEKLSNHKKSFEYYEKAKKFAIEEKNINIKSYVMLEMVIIQINSSININSDI
;
A
#
# COMPACT_ATOMS: atom_id res chain seq x y z
N LEU A 1 -2.80 21.30 3.28
CA LEU A 1 -2.60 21.46 1.81
C LEU A 1 -1.23 20.95 1.32
N LYS A 2 -0.11 21.33 1.95
CA LYS A 2 1.25 20.90 1.52
C LYS A 2 1.49 19.38 1.51
N SER A 3 0.87 18.60 2.42
CA SER A 3 1.04 17.14 2.47
C SER A 3 0.28 16.40 1.35
N CYS A 4 -0.96 16.80 1.03
CA CYS A 4 -1.76 16.15 -0.02
C CYS A 4 -1.15 16.31 -1.41
N ALA A 5 -0.66 17.52 -1.73
CA ALA A 5 0.04 17.77 -3.00
C ALA A 5 1.32 16.92 -3.13
N ASN A 6 2.04 16.68 -2.02
CA ASN A 6 3.21 15.80 -2.02
C ASN A 6 2.82 14.33 -2.18
N TYR A 7 1.68 13.89 -1.64
CA TYR A 7 1.18 12.53 -1.81
C TYR A 7 0.75 12.24 -3.24
N GLU A 8 0.05 13.15 -3.92
CA GLU A 8 -0.33 12.98 -5.32
C GLU A 8 0.89 12.86 -6.24
N LYS A 9 1.90 13.72 -6.02
CA LYS A 9 3.17 13.63 -6.74
C LYS A 9 3.88 12.31 -6.48
N ALA A 10 3.97 11.88 -5.22
CA ALA A 10 4.57 10.60 -4.84
C ALA A 10 3.83 9.41 -5.48
N LEU A 11 2.49 9.41 -5.46
CA LEU A 11 1.66 8.40 -6.10
C LEU A 11 1.94 8.32 -7.61
N SER A 12 2.09 9.46 -8.29
CA SER A 12 2.45 9.51 -9.71
C SER A 12 3.80 8.85 -9.99
N TYR A 13 4.83 9.16 -9.20
CA TYR A 13 6.15 8.53 -9.35
C TYR A 13 6.12 7.02 -9.07
N TYR A 14 5.54 6.59 -7.94
CA TYR A 14 5.50 5.16 -7.61
C TYR A 14 4.66 4.35 -8.61
N LYS A 15 3.59 4.93 -9.19
CA LYS A 15 2.85 4.28 -10.28
C LYS A 15 3.70 4.11 -11.55
N LYS A 16 4.58 5.06 -11.86
CA LYS A 16 5.56 4.90 -12.96
C LYS A 16 6.54 3.78 -12.63
N VAL A 17 7.10 3.75 -11.41
CA VAL A 17 7.99 2.67 -10.97
C VAL A 17 7.31 1.31 -11.11
N LEU A 18 6.05 1.18 -10.66
CA LEU A 18 5.25 -0.04 -10.83
C LEU A 18 5.08 -0.51 -12.27
N LYS A 19 5.08 0.42 -13.23
CA LYS A 19 4.87 0.12 -14.65
C LYS A 19 6.18 -0.26 -15.35
N TYR A 20 7.30 0.31 -14.93
CA TYR A 20 8.56 0.27 -15.69
C TYR A 20 9.71 -0.46 -14.99
N SER A 21 9.70 -0.61 -13.66
CA SER A 21 10.76 -1.30 -12.91
C SER A 21 10.25 -2.60 -12.31
N LYS A 22 10.80 -3.73 -12.77
CA LYS A 22 10.47 -5.04 -12.18
C LYS A 22 11.15 -5.26 -10.83
N SER A 23 12.34 -4.70 -10.61
CA SER A 23 13.07 -4.81 -9.33
C SER A 23 12.42 -4.01 -8.21
N ASP A 24 11.85 -2.85 -8.53
CA ASP A 24 11.34 -1.91 -7.51
C ASP A 24 9.82 -1.95 -7.36
N ARG A 25 9.11 -2.81 -8.13
CA ARG A 25 7.64 -2.86 -8.12
C ARG A 25 7.06 -3.26 -6.76
N MET A 26 7.74 -4.13 -6.00
CA MET A 26 7.31 -4.50 -4.64
C MET A 26 7.31 -3.28 -3.72
N GLU A 27 8.45 -2.58 -3.66
CA GLU A 27 8.61 -1.38 -2.84
C GLU A 27 7.65 -0.27 -3.27
N ALA A 28 7.49 -0.06 -4.58
CA ALA A 28 6.55 0.93 -5.10
C ALA A 28 5.09 0.63 -4.73
N ALA A 29 4.67 -0.64 -4.77
CA ALA A 29 3.33 -1.03 -4.31
C ALA A 29 3.15 -0.74 -2.81
N ILE A 30 4.14 -1.09 -1.97
CA ILE A 30 4.11 -0.82 -0.52
C ILE A 30 4.03 0.68 -0.24
N ARG A 31 4.82 1.51 -0.94
CA ARG A 31 4.82 2.97 -0.77
C ARG A 31 3.46 3.57 -1.12
N ILE A 32 2.83 3.10 -2.20
CA ILE A 32 1.49 3.56 -2.56
C ILE A 32 0.46 3.16 -1.51
N ALA A 33 0.54 1.93 -1.00
CA ALA A 33 -0.37 1.46 0.04
C ALA A 33 -0.28 2.35 1.29
N LYS A 34 0.93 2.60 1.78
CA LYS A 34 1.19 3.52 2.92
C LYS A 34 0.68 4.93 2.68
N ILE A 35 0.81 5.46 1.47
CA ILE A 35 0.24 6.78 1.15
C ILE A 35 -1.28 6.75 1.28
N HIS A 36 -1.94 5.71 0.78
CA HIS A 36 -3.39 5.57 0.90
C HIS A 36 -3.85 5.38 2.35
N GLU A 37 -3.09 4.67 3.18
CA GLU A 37 -3.34 4.57 4.62
C GLU A 37 -3.25 5.95 5.31
N LYS A 38 -2.22 6.74 5.01
CA LYS A 38 -2.08 8.13 5.51
C LYS A 38 -3.20 9.07 5.06
N LEU A 39 -3.90 8.70 3.99
CA LEU A 39 -5.08 9.40 3.48
C LEU A 39 -6.39 8.77 3.97
N SER A 40 -6.34 7.87 4.97
CA SER A 40 -7.47 7.10 5.50
C SER A 40 -8.24 6.30 4.44
N ASN A 41 -7.62 6.01 3.30
CA ASN A 41 -8.20 5.22 2.23
C ASN A 41 -7.79 3.75 2.38
N HIS A 42 -8.39 3.09 3.37
CA HIS A 42 -8.09 1.71 3.73
C HIS A 42 -8.30 0.73 2.57
N LYS A 43 -9.36 0.93 1.77
CA LYS A 43 -9.63 0.11 0.58
C LYS A 43 -8.48 0.15 -0.42
N LYS A 44 -8.05 1.35 -0.84
CA LYS A 44 -6.93 1.47 -1.79
C LYS A 44 -5.62 1.00 -1.16
N SER A 45 -5.38 1.25 0.13
CA SER A 45 -4.20 0.73 0.81
C SER A 45 -4.13 -0.79 0.70
N PHE A 46 -5.23 -1.47 1.02
CA PHE A 46 -5.35 -2.92 0.94
C PHE A 46 -5.11 -3.46 -0.48
N GLU A 47 -5.69 -2.83 -1.51
CA GLU A 47 -5.49 -3.20 -2.92
C GLU A 47 -4.02 -3.17 -3.34
N TYR A 48 -3.24 -2.19 -2.87
CA TYR A 48 -1.82 -2.09 -3.20
C TYR A 48 -0.95 -3.04 -2.37
N TYR A 49 -1.29 -3.33 -1.11
CA TYR A 49 -0.63 -4.39 -0.35
C TYR A 49 -0.89 -5.78 -0.96
N GLU A 50 -2.09 -6.05 -1.45
CA GLU A 50 -2.38 -7.27 -2.24
C GLU A 50 -1.51 -7.36 -3.49
N LYS A 51 -1.30 -6.25 -4.19
CA LYS A 51 -0.40 -6.19 -5.35
C LYS A 51 1.05 -6.46 -4.96
N ALA A 52 1.53 -5.88 -3.86
CA ALA A 52 2.87 -6.16 -3.32
C ALA A 52 3.03 -7.65 -2.95
N LYS A 53 2.01 -8.25 -2.33
CA LYS A 53 1.96 -9.69 -1.99
C LYS A 53 2.11 -10.58 -3.22
N LYS A 54 1.39 -10.26 -4.30
CA LYS A 54 1.49 -11.00 -5.58
C LYS A 54 2.92 -10.96 -6.13
N PHE A 55 3.54 -9.79 -6.16
CA PHE A 55 4.93 -9.65 -6.60
C PHE A 55 5.91 -10.41 -5.70
N ALA A 56 5.73 -10.36 -4.38
CA ALA A 56 6.56 -11.10 -3.44
C ALA A 56 6.45 -12.62 -3.64
N ILE A 57 5.27 -13.14 -3.99
CA ILE A 57 5.07 -14.56 -4.33
C ILE A 57 5.79 -14.90 -5.65
N GLU A 58 5.62 -14.08 -6.69
CA GLU A 58 6.28 -14.26 -7.99
C GLU A 58 7.82 -14.31 -7.85
N GLU A 59 8.38 -13.46 -6.99
CA GLU A 59 9.83 -13.32 -6.78
C GLU A 59 10.34 -14.18 -5.61
N LYS A 60 9.49 -15.00 -5.00
CA LYS A 60 9.81 -15.86 -3.85
C LYS A 60 10.43 -15.09 -2.67
N ASN A 61 10.06 -13.81 -2.51
CA ASN A 61 10.51 -12.96 -1.42
C ASN A 61 9.59 -13.15 -0.19
N ILE A 62 9.91 -14.13 0.64
CA ILE A 62 9.09 -14.51 1.79
C ILE A 62 9.02 -13.41 2.85
N ASN A 63 10.09 -12.62 3.00
CA ASN A 63 10.16 -11.54 4.00
C ASN A 63 9.15 -10.43 3.67
N ILE A 64 9.13 -10.00 2.41
CA ILE A 64 8.15 -9.00 1.96
C ILE A 64 6.74 -9.57 2.03
N LYS A 65 6.52 -10.83 1.66
CA LYS A 65 5.21 -11.48 1.79
C LYS A 65 4.70 -11.45 3.24
N SER A 66 5.53 -11.84 4.20
CA SER A 66 5.16 -11.82 5.63
C SER A 66 4.86 -10.40 6.10
N TYR A 67 5.70 -9.43 5.72
CA TYR A 67 5.49 -8.02 6.05
C TYR A 67 4.14 -7.49 5.55
N VAL A 68 3.84 -7.69 4.25
CA VAL A 68 2.58 -7.16 3.68
C VAL A 68 1.35 -7.84 4.27
N MET A 69 1.43 -9.12 4.66
CA MET A 69 0.32 -9.80 5.34
C MET A 69 0.03 -9.20 6.72
N LEU A 70 1.06 -8.84 7.49
CA LEU A 70 0.89 -8.15 8.78
C LEU A 70 0.23 -6.78 8.59
N GLU A 71 0.71 -5.98 7.64
CA GLU A 71 0.14 -4.66 7.32
C GLU A 71 -1.33 -4.76 6.87
N MET A 72 -1.68 -5.78 6.09
CA MET A 72 -3.06 -6.01 5.68
C MET A 72 -3.99 -6.31 6.85
N VAL A 73 -3.54 -7.08 7.85
CA VAL A 73 -4.31 -7.32 9.08
C VAL A 73 -4.52 -6.02 9.84
N ILE A 74 -3.48 -5.18 9.97
CA ILE A 74 -3.58 -3.87 10.62
C ILE A 74 -4.61 -2.98 9.91
N ILE A 75 -4.59 -2.94 8.57
CA ILE A 75 -5.56 -2.14 7.80
C ILE A 75 -7.00 -2.61 8.01
N GLN A 76 -7.23 -3.93 8.08
CA GLN A 76 -8.57 -4.46 8.34
C GLN A 76 -9.08 -4.06 9.73
N ILE A 77 -8.21 -4.09 10.74
CA ILE A 77 -8.52 -3.64 12.09
C ILE A 77 -8.86 -2.14 12.08
N ASN A 78 -7.98 -1.31 11.50
CA ASN A 78 -8.18 0.15 11.43
C ASN A 78 -9.44 0.52 10.64
N SER A 79 -9.73 -0.19 9.56
CA SER A 79 -10.96 0.02 8.78
C SER A 79 -12.21 -0.32 9.58
N SER A 80 -12.16 -1.34 10.44
CA SER A 80 -13.29 -1.75 11.27
C SER A 80 -13.53 -0.76 12.42
N ILE A 81 -12.46 -0.26 13.03
CA ILE A 81 -12.53 0.77 14.09
C ILE A 81 -13.12 2.06 13.55
N ASN A 82 -12.67 2.54 12.38
CA ASN A 82 -13.17 3.78 11.80
C ASN A 82 -14.67 3.71 11.47
N ILE A 83 -15.19 2.55 11.06
CA ILE A 83 -16.63 2.38 10.83
C ILE A 83 -17.41 2.51 12.15
N ASN A 84 -16.85 2.02 13.26
CA ASN A 84 -17.50 2.05 14.57
C ASN A 84 -17.43 3.43 15.26
N SER A 85 -16.52 4.32 14.85
CA SER A 85 -16.43 5.69 15.40
C SER A 85 -17.39 6.69 14.74
N ASP A 86 -17.98 6.31 13.60
CA ASP A 86 -18.92 7.15 12.83
C ASP A 86 -20.40 6.83 13.14
N ILE A 87 -20.66 6.00 14.17
CA ILE A 87 -21.99 5.62 14.70
C ILE A 87 -22.15 6.22 16.10
#